data_AF-A0AAD5PT17-F1
#
_entry.id   AF-A0AAD5PT17-F1
#
_cell.length_a   1.000
_cell.length_b   1.000
_cell.length_c   1.000
_cell.angle_alpha   90.00
_cell.angle_beta   90.00
_cell.angle_gamma   90.00
#
_symmetry.space_group_name_H-M   'P 1'
#
loop_
_entity.id
_entity.type
_entity.pdbx_description
1 polymer ?
#
loop_
_entity_poly.entity_id
_entity_poly.type
_entity_poly.pdbx_seq_one_letter_code
_entity_poly.pdbx_strand_id
1 'polypeptide(L)'
;MQEAAAFQMPLQLRQLFVDICLFCNPSDALHLFEINLNHLMEDYIRSGHEANVAKNLTLKWIQDKLRLHNQTMEDLSLPVPDFQLINQLVEAQMEENNENSQREKRLMGEMMLAQLNDGQRAAFDQVMAAVNDVNSLHPRQYFLDGLGGTGKTFLFNTLITVLQGQGRQAIAVASTGIASTLLLDGTTYHSQFKIYPPITETTTSKIEEASYNAQLIRNASLIISDEATMKTNHALDAINHLFQTVMKNRVDPYGGKVLLLGGDFRHYPL
;
A
#
# COMPACT_ATOMS: atom_id res chain seq x y z
N MET A 1 19.34 41.14 -4.52
CA MET A 1 19.59 39.72 -4.17
C MET A 1 20.73 39.55 -3.17
N GLN A 2 21.87 40.22 -3.34
CA GLN A 2 23.00 40.10 -2.39
C GLN A 2 22.65 40.52 -0.95
N GLU A 3 21.79 41.52 -0.75
CA GLU A 3 21.34 41.93 0.60
C GLU A 3 20.29 40.97 1.22
N ALA A 4 19.54 40.21 0.40
CA ALA A 4 18.54 39.23 0.88
C ALA A 4 19.16 37.88 1.25
N ALA A 5 20.37 37.57 0.74
CA ALA A 5 21.12 36.36 1.08
C ALA A 5 21.55 36.31 2.56
N ALA A 6 21.58 37.46 3.25
CA ALA A 6 22.02 37.57 4.64
C ALA A 6 20.97 37.09 5.68
N PHE A 7 19.70 36.90 5.31
CA PHE A 7 18.58 36.68 6.25
C PHE A 7 17.79 35.38 6.07
N GLN A 8 18.41 34.33 5.50
CA GLN A 8 17.95 32.93 5.59
C GLN A 8 16.53 32.62 5.11
N MET A 9 16.40 32.10 3.90
CA MET A 9 15.59 30.93 3.53
C MET A 9 15.80 30.70 2.02
N PRO A 10 16.50 29.64 1.56
CA PRO A 10 16.67 29.33 0.14
C PRO A 10 15.35 29.34 -0.65
N LEU A 11 14.26 28.89 -0.01
CA LEU A 11 12.90 28.98 -0.54
C LEU A 11 12.43 30.43 -0.81
N GLN A 12 12.69 31.37 0.11
CA GLN A 12 12.35 32.78 -0.08
C GLN A 12 13.20 33.42 -1.17
N LEU A 13 14.47 33.03 -1.31
CA LEU A 13 15.32 33.47 -2.41
C LEU A 13 14.82 32.96 -3.76
N ARG A 14 14.38 31.70 -3.84
CA ARG A 14 13.71 31.17 -5.04
C ARG A 14 12.42 31.93 -5.36
N GLN A 15 11.60 32.25 -4.35
CA GLN A 15 10.40 33.07 -4.54
C GLN A 15 10.75 34.47 -5.04
N LEU A 16 11.73 35.14 -4.42
CA LEU A 16 12.20 36.46 -4.86
C LEU A 16 12.73 36.44 -6.30
N PHE A 17 13.46 35.39 -6.68
CA PHE A 17 13.92 35.19 -8.05
C PHE A 17 12.73 35.10 -9.03
N VAL A 18 11.71 34.32 -8.70
CA VAL A 18 10.48 34.20 -9.49
C VAL A 18 9.75 35.54 -9.60
N ASP A 19 9.61 36.27 -8.50
CA ASP A 19 8.95 37.58 -8.48
C ASP A 19 9.69 38.60 -9.37
N ILE A 20 11.03 38.60 -9.34
CA ILE A 20 11.84 39.44 -10.23
C ILE A 20 11.61 39.07 -11.70
N CYS A 21 11.57 37.78 -12.03
CA CYS A 21 11.31 37.31 -13.39
C CYS A 21 9.91 37.72 -13.89
N LEU A 22 8.90 37.66 -13.03
CA LEU A 22 7.51 37.97 -13.37
C LEU A 22 7.24 39.48 -13.48
N PHE A 23 7.77 40.27 -12.55
CA PHE A 23 7.34 41.67 -12.38
C PHE A 23 8.39 42.69 -12.81
N CYS A 24 9.66 42.33 -12.86
CA CYS A 24 10.75 43.24 -13.19
C CYS A 24 11.35 43.01 -14.58
N ASN A 25 11.03 41.89 -15.24
CA ASN A 25 11.50 41.50 -16.57
C ASN A 25 13.02 41.74 -16.75
N PRO A 26 13.88 41.03 -16.00
CA PRO A 26 15.32 41.26 -16.01
C PRO A 26 15.92 41.06 -17.40
N SER A 27 16.88 41.92 -17.77
CA SER A 27 17.54 41.86 -19.08
C SER A 27 18.33 40.56 -19.32
N ASP A 28 18.76 39.89 -18.25
CA ASP A 28 19.47 38.61 -18.30
C ASP A 28 19.09 37.75 -17.07
N ALA A 29 17.97 37.03 -17.19
CA ALA A 29 17.48 36.14 -16.14
C ALA A 29 18.41 34.95 -15.89
N LEU A 30 19.11 34.47 -16.93
CA LEU A 30 20.03 33.34 -16.84
C LEU A 30 21.25 33.69 -16.00
N HIS A 31 21.91 34.82 -16.29
CA HIS A 31 23.05 35.26 -15.50
C HIS A 31 22.66 35.48 -14.03
N LEU A 32 21.50 36.09 -13.80
CA LEU A 32 20.96 36.29 -12.45
C LEU A 32 20.71 34.98 -11.70
N PHE A 33 20.21 33.95 -12.40
CA PHE A 33 20.04 32.61 -11.84
C PHE A 33 21.38 31.97 -11.49
N GLU A 34 22.35 32.00 -12.41
CA GLU A 34 23.65 31.35 -12.24
C GLU A 34 24.46 31.93 -11.07
N ILE A 35 24.52 33.26 -10.94
CA ILE A 35 25.28 33.90 -9.85
C ILE A 35 24.67 33.62 -8.46
N ASN A 36 23.37 33.32 -8.39
CA ASN A 36 22.66 33.06 -7.14
C ASN A 36 22.37 31.57 -6.92
N LEU A 37 22.68 30.68 -7.87
CA LEU A 37 22.27 29.27 -7.85
C LEU A 37 22.63 28.56 -6.55
N ASN A 38 23.85 28.76 -6.03
CA ASN A 38 24.30 28.14 -4.79
C ASN A 38 23.41 28.49 -3.59
N HIS A 39 22.93 29.74 -3.52
CA HIS A 39 22.00 30.16 -2.46
C HIS A 39 20.57 29.67 -2.71
N LEU A 40 20.17 29.59 -3.99
CA LEU A 40 18.85 29.10 -4.39
C LEU A 40 18.67 27.60 -4.13
N MET A 41 19.74 26.81 -4.05
CA MET A 41 19.66 25.35 -3.86
C MET A 41 20.22 24.85 -2.53
N GLU A 42 20.65 25.76 -1.64
CA GLU A 42 21.38 25.44 -0.42
C GLU A 42 20.64 24.47 0.52
N ASP A 43 19.32 24.60 0.64
CA ASP A 43 18.48 23.71 1.44
C ASP A 43 18.45 22.27 0.90
N TYR A 44 18.45 22.10 -0.43
CA TYR A 44 18.56 20.78 -1.04
C TYR A 44 19.94 20.16 -0.81
N ILE A 45 21.01 20.94 -0.90
CA ILE A 45 22.38 20.49 -0.56
C ILE A 45 22.46 20.08 0.92
N ARG A 46 21.89 20.89 1.82
CA ARG A 46 21.83 20.59 3.26
C ARG A 46 21.02 19.33 3.57
N SER A 47 20.05 19.01 2.73
CA SER A 47 19.25 17.78 2.82
C SER A 47 19.97 16.55 2.24
N GLY A 48 21.22 16.71 1.79
CA GLY A 48 22.08 15.61 1.31
C GLY A 48 22.05 15.38 -0.19
N HIS A 49 21.36 16.21 -0.98
CA HIS A 49 21.34 16.04 -2.43
C HIS A 49 22.65 16.49 -3.09
N GLU A 50 23.09 15.76 -4.11
CA GLU A 50 24.21 16.18 -4.96
C GLU A 50 23.89 17.49 -5.71
N ALA A 51 24.92 18.24 -6.10
CA ALA A 51 24.76 19.55 -6.73
C ALA A 51 23.89 19.52 -8.00
N ASN A 52 23.99 18.46 -8.81
CA ASN A 52 23.17 18.32 -10.01
C ASN A 52 21.69 18.12 -9.66
N VAL A 53 21.39 17.27 -8.67
CA VAL A 53 20.02 17.02 -8.18
C VAL A 53 19.45 18.29 -7.55
N ALA A 54 20.21 18.96 -6.69
CA ALA A 54 19.79 20.20 -6.04
C ALA A 54 19.49 21.32 -7.04
N LYS A 55 20.32 21.47 -8.08
CA LYS A 55 20.06 22.40 -9.20
C LYS A 55 18.75 22.05 -9.90
N ASN A 56 18.54 20.76 -10.20
CA ASN A 56 17.38 20.31 -10.95
C ASN A 56 16.07 20.46 -10.16
N LEU A 57 16.06 20.17 -8.85
CA LEU A 57 14.93 20.42 -7.95
C LEU A 57 14.62 21.92 -7.84
N THR A 58 15.64 22.78 -7.78
CA THR A 58 15.49 24.23 -7.82
C THR A 58 14.84 24.71 -9.12
N LEU A 59 15.32 24.23 -10.28
CA LEU A 59 14.73 24.55 -11.58
C LEU A 59 13.27 24.09 -11.67
N LYS A 60 12.96 22.89 -11.18
CA LYS A 60 11.59 22.36 -11.17
C LYS A 60 10.67 23.24 -10.34
N TRP A 61 11.12 23.63 -9.15
CA TRP A 61 10.35 24.51 -8.27
C TRP A 61 10.06 25.87 -8.94
N ILE A 62 11.08 26.47 -9.57
CA ILE A 62 10.94 27.75 -10.29
C ILE A 62 9.96 27.60 -11.45
N GLN A 63 10.11 26.56 -12.27
CA GLN A 63 9.21 26.29 -13.39
C GLN A 63 7.76 26.12 -12.94
N ASP A 64 7.51 25.39 -11.86
CA ASP A 64 6.16 25.21 -11.32
C ASP A 64 5.53 26.53 -10.90
N LYS A 65 6.31 27.47 -10.36
CA LYS A 65 5.82 28.80 -9.99
C LYS A 65 5.57 29.70 -11.20
N LEU A 66 6.46 29.71 -12.19
CA LEU A 66 6.29 30.49 -13.42
C LEU A 66 5.05 30.04 -14.21
N ARG A 67 4.80 28.72 -14.26
CA ARG A 67 3.62 28.15 -14.93
C ARG A 67 2.30 28.63 -14.35
N LEU A 68 2.23 28.93 -13.05
CA LEU A 68 1.02 29.51 -12.43
C LEU A 68 0.66 30.88 -13.03
N HIS A 69 1.62 31.56 -13.64
CA HIS A 69 1.46 32.86 -14.29
C HIS A 69 1.55 32.78 -15.82
N ASN A 70 1.42 31.58 -16.41
CA ASN A 70 1.55 31.31 -17.84
C ASN A 70 2.89 31.74 -18.46
N GLN A 71 3.95 31.83 -17.66
CA GLN A 71 5.31 32.09 -18.13
C GLN A 71 6.09 30.77 -18.21
N THR A 72 6.91 30.62 -19.25
CA THR A 72 7.73 29.43 -19.46
C THR A 72 9.21 29.68 -19.12
N MET A 73 9.99 28.59 -18.99
CA MET A 73 11.43 28.71 -18.73
C MET A 73 12.14 29.24 -19.98
N GLU A 74 11.63 28.86 -21.15
CA GLU A 74 12.08 29.26 -22.46
C GLU A 74 11.93 30.76 -22.69
N ASP A 75 10.83 31.37 -22.24
CA ASP A 75 10.61 32.83 -22.32
C ASP A 75 11.71 33.63 -21.60
N LEU A 76 12.32 33.04 -20.58
CA LEU A 76 13.37 33.64 -19.75
C LEU A 76 14.77 33.12 -20.10
N SER A 77 14.90 32.28 -21.15
CA SER A 77 16.15 31.59 -21.51
C SER A 77 16.77 30.78 -20.34
N LEU A 78 15.93 30.28 -19.44
CA LEU A 78 16.36 29.46 -18.31
C LEU A 78 16.44 27.97 -18.71
N PRO A 79 17.34 27.18 -18.11
CA PRO A 79 17.41 25.75 -18.35
C PRO A 79 16.12 25.06 -17.90
N VAL A 80 15.58 24.18 -18.74
CA VAL A 80 14.43 23.34 -18.39
C VAL A 80 14.87 22.25 -17.41
N PRO A 81 14.06 21.91 -16.39
CA PRO A 81 14.37 20.80 -15.49
C PRO A 81 14.50 19.48 -16.26
N ASP A 82 15.48 18.66 -15.89
CA ASP A 82 15.58 17.27 -16.31
C ASP A 82 14.50 16.44 -15.61
N PHE A 83 13.39 16.23 -16.29
CA PHE A 83 12.27 15.44 -15.78
C PHE A 83 12.58 13.95 -15.65
N GLN A 84 13.56 13.42 -16.40
CA GLN A 84 13.96 12.03 -16.26
C GLN A 84 14.63 11.82 -14.90
N LEU A 85 15.54 12.71 -14.52
CA LEU A 85 16.16 12.69 -13.19
C LEU A 85 15.13 12.88 -12.07
N ILE A 86 14.14 13.75 -12.24
CA ILE A 86 13.07 13.94 -11.24
C ILE A 86 12.25 12.66 -11.05
N ASN A 87 11.85 12.00 -12.15
CA ASN A 87 11.09 10.77 -12.07
C ASN A 87 11.89 9.66 -11.38
N GLN A 88 13.19 9.54 -11.69
CA GLN A 88 14.08 8.58 -11.03
C GLN A 88 14.18 8.83 -9.51
N LEU A 89 14.27 10.09 -9.08
CA LEU A 89 14.30 10.43 -7.66
C LEU A 89 12.98 10.11 -6.95
N VAL A 90 11.84 10.37 -7.61
CA VAL A 90 10.52 10.01 -7.08
C VAL A 90 10.39 8.50 -6.95
N GLU A 91 10.77 7.75 -7.98
CA GLU A 91 10.77 6.27 -7.97
C GLU A 91 11.66 5.74 -6.84
N ALA A 92 12.90 6.21 -6.71
CA ALA A 92 13.81 5.80 -5.64
C ALA A 92 13.25 6.11 -4.24
N GLN A 93 12.64 7.29 -4.04
CA GLN A 93 12.00 7.64 -2.77
C GLN A 93 10.80 6.75 -2.46
N MET A 94 10.01 6.39 -3.47
CA MET A 94 8.88 5.47 -3.31
C MET A 94 9.36 4.05 -2.95
N GLU A 95 10.44 3.58 -3.59
CA GLU A 95 11.09 2.32 -3.24
C GLU A 95 11.61 2.31 -1.80
N GLU A 96 12.35 3.34 -1.39
CA GLU A 96 12.86 3.48 -0.02
C GLU A 96 11.72 3.52 1.01
N ASN A 97 10.65 4.27 0.74
CA ASN A 97 9.47 4.32 1.61
C ASN A 97 8.79 2.96 1.73
N ASN A 98 8.70 2.21 0.63
CA ASN A 98 8.13 0.85 0.63
C ASN A 98 9.01 -0.12 1.44
N GLU A 99 10.33 -0.07 1.27
CA GLU A 99 11.27 -0.89 2.04
C GLU A 99 11.21 -0.58 3.53
N ASN A 100 11.15 0.71 3.89
CA ASN A 100 11.01 1.15 5.28
C ASN A 100 9.69 0.65 5.88
N SER A 101 8.56 0.81 5.17
CA SER A 101 7.26 0.29 5.62
C SER A 101 7.27 -1.23 5.79
N GLN A 102 7.89 -1.96 4.86
CA GLN A 102 8.02 -3.42 4.98
C GLN A 102 8.88 -3.82 6.18
N ARG A 103 9.97 -3.11 6.44
CA ARG A 103 10.84 -3.32 7.61
C ARG A 103 10.10 -3.09 8.92
N GLU A 104 9.30 -2.02 9.02
CA GLU A 104 8.45 -1.76 10.18
C GLU A 104 7.46 -2.90 10.42
N LYS A 105 6.79 -3.37 9.36
CA LYS A 105 5.86 -4.52 9.44
C LYS A 105 6.57 -5.80 9.87
N ARG A 106 7.79 -6.04 9.42
CA ARG A 106 8.58 -7.20 9.84
C ARG A 106 8.88 -7.16 11.34
N LEU A 107 9.37 -6.03 11.85
CA LEU A 107 9.64 -5.86 13.29
C LEU A 107 8.35 -5.99 14.12
N MET A 108 7.26 -5.37 13.68
CA MET A 108 5.96 -5.49 14.34
C MET A 108 5.46 -6.95 14.34
N GLY A 109 5.62 -7.66 13.22
CA GLY A 109 5.26 -9.08 13.10
C GLY A 109 6.05 -9.96 14.06
N GLU A 110 7.35 -9.73 14.21
CA GLU A 110 8.20 -10.44 15.17
C GLU A 110 7.75 -10.18 16.62
N MET A 111 7.41 -8.93 16.96
CA MET A 111 6.88 -8.56 18.28
C MET A 111 5.52 -9.18 18.58
N MET A 112 4.61 -9.23 17.59
CA MET A 112 3.29 -9.85 17.74
C MET A 112 3.41 -11.37 17.87
N LEU A 113 4.27 -11.99 17.08
CA LEU A 113 4.52 -13.44 17.11
C LEU A 113 5.05 -13.89 18.47
N ALA A 114 5.90 -13.08 19.12
CA ALA A 114 6.42 -13.36 20.47
C ALA A 114 5.34 -13.30 21.57
N GLN A 115 4.18 -12.67 21.30
CA GLN A 115 3.08 -12.52 22.26
C GLN A 115 1.98 -13.58 22.08
N LEU A 116 2.09 -14.47 21.09
CA LEU A 116 1.12 -15.55 20.91
C LEU A 116 1.20 -16.54 22.09
N ASN A 117 0.05 -16.97 22.58
CA ASN A 117 -0.01 -18.13 23.46
C ASN A 117 0.21 -19.44 22.69
N ASP A 118 0.42 -20.55 23.40
CA ASP A 118 0.76 -21.84 22.78
C ASP A 118 -0.26 -22.31 21.73
N GLY A 119 -1.56 -22.12 21.99
CA GLY A 119 -2.62 -22.50 21.05
C GLY A 119 -2.62 -21.65 19.78
N GLN A 120 -2.47 -20.33 19.95
CA GLN A 120 -2.36 -19.41 18.81
C GLN A 120 -1.08 -19.66 18.02
N ARG A 121 0.04 -19.96 18.69
CA ARG A 121 1.32 -20.29 18.07
C ARG A 121 1.23 -21.57 17.25
N ALA A 122 0.61 -22.62 17.78
CA ALA A 122 0.39 -23.85 17.03
C ALA A 122 -0.46 -23.62 15.77
N ALA A 123 -1.55 -22.83 15.88
CA ALA A 123 -2.38 -22.46 14.73
C ALA A 123 -1.61 -21.61 13.71
N PHE A 124 -0.81 -20.64 14.18
CA PHE A 124 0.07 -19.83 13.35
C PHE A 124 1.03 -20.70 12.53
N ASP A 125 1.76 -21.58 13.21
CA ASP A 125 2.78 -22.44 12.59
C ASP A 125 2.15 -23.36 11.53
N GLN A 126 0.97 -23.92 11.83
CA GLN A 126 0.25 -24.78 10.89
C GLN A 126 -0.21 -24.04 9.64
N VAL A 127 -0.79 -22.84 9.79
CA VAL A 127 -1.23 -22.01 8.65
C VAL A 127 -0.02 -21.54 7.84
N MET A 128 1.05 -21.09 8.48
CA MET A 128 2.27 -20.64 7.79
C MET A 128 2.97 -21.77 7.05
N ALA A 129 2.95 -23.00 7.56
CA ALA A 129 3.46 -24.16 6.84
C ALA A 129 2.73 -24.34 5.50
N ALA A 130 1.39 -24.27 5.47
CA ALA A 130 0.60 -24.38 4.24
C ALA A 130 0.75 -23.18 3.28
N VAL A 131 1.07 -22.00 3.81
CA VAL A 131 1.38 -20.81 3.00
C VAL A 131 2.77 -20.92 2.34
N ASN A 132 3.73 -21.55 3.02
CA ASN A 132 5.09 -21.72 2.53
C ASN A 132 5.26 -22.93 1.61
N ASP A 133 4.47 -23.98 1.79
CA ASP A 133 4.51 -25.18 0.95
C ASP A 133 3.34 -25.21 -0.05
N VAL A 134 3.59 -24.70 -1.25
CA VAL A 134 2.57 -24.59 -2.32
C VAL A 134 2.24 -25.94 -2.95
N ASN A 135 3.14 -26.93 -2.88
CA ASN A 135 3.00 -28.24 -3.50
C ASN A 135 2.51 -29.31 -2.52
N SER A 136 2.25 -28.91 -1.27
CA SER A 136 1.84 -29.81 -0.21
C SER A 136 0.49 -30.48 -0.53
N LEU A 137 0.40 -31.77 -0.24
CA LEU A 137 -0.89 -32.48 -0.15
C LEU A 137 -1.63 -32.18 1.17
N HIS A 138 -1.04 -31.37 2.05
CA HIS A 138 -1.64 -31.02 3.33
C HIS A 138 -2.89 -30.13 3.17
N PRO A 139 -3.85 -30.22 4.11
CA PRO A 139 -5.06 -29.40 4.09
C PRO A 139 -4.72 -27.92 3.98
N ARG A 140 -5.39 -27.18 3.10
CA ARG A 140 -5.20 -25.73 2.92
C ARG A 140 -6.38 -24.91 3.43
N GLN A 141 -7.42 -25.56 3.94
CA GLN A 141 -8.59 -24.93 4.53
C GLN A 141 -8.61 -25.25 6.03
N TYR A 142 -8.54 -24.22 6.84
CA TYR A 142 -8.50 -24.28 8.29
C TYR A 142 -9.70 -23.54 8.88
N PHE A 143 -10.21 -24.06 10.00
CA PHE A 143 -11.18 -23.36 10.82
C PHE A 143 -10.59 -23.17 12.22
N LEU A 144 -10.46 -21.91 12.64
CA LEU A 144 -10.03 -21.54 13.97
C LEU A 144 -11.26 -21.39 14.86
N ASP A 145 -11.58 -22.46 15.60
CA ASP A 145 -12.57 -22.40 16.67
C ASP A 145 -11.94 -21.82 17.94
N GLY A 146 -12.57 -20.81 18.50
CA GLY A 146 -12.21 -20.24 19.79
C GLY A 146 -13.37 -19.44 20.34
N LEU A 147 -13.56 -19.47 21.66
CA LEU A 147 -14.55 -18.64 22.34
C LEU A 147 -14.34 -17.15 22.04
N GLY A 148 -15.40 -16.35 22.15
CA GLY A 148 -15.25 -14.89 22.25
C GLY A 148 -14.18 -14.51 23.28
N GLY A 149 -13.30 -13.56 22.93
CA GLY A 149 -12.22 -13.10 23.83
C GLY A 149 -10.93 -13.94 23.85
N THR A 150 -10.83 -15.02 23.07
CA THR A 150 -9.60 -15.85 22.99
C THR A 150 -8.47 -15.29 22.12
N GLY A 151 -8.65 -14.07 21.59
CA GLY A 151 -7.64 -13.41 20.77
C GLY A 151 -7.51 -13.93 19.33
N LYS A 152 -8.57 -14.53 18.74
CA LYS A 152 -8.58 -14.95 17.33
C LYS A 152 -8.15 -13.83 16.37
N THR A 153 -8.73 -12.65 16.56
CA THR A 153 -8.39 -11.44 15.78
C THR A 153 -6.91 -11.07 15.94
N PHE A 154 -6.34 -11.23 17.14
CA PHE A 154 -4.91 -10.98 17.35
C PHE A 154 -4.04 -11.94 16.54
N LEU A 155 -4.40 -13.23 16.49
CA LEU A 155 -3.73 -14.21 15.62
C LEU A 155 -3.89 -13.86 14.13
N PHE A 156 -5.09 -13.46 13.69
CA PHE A 156 -5.31 -13.04 12.29
C PHE A 156 -4.43 -11.85 11.92
N ASN A 157 -4.42 -10.81 12.76
CA ASN A 157 -3.58 -9.64 12.52
C ASN A 157 -2.10 -9.98 12.60
N THR A 158 -1.69 -10.93 13.44
CA THR A 158 -0.30 -11.42 13.48
C THR A 158 0.09 -12.09 12.16
N LEU A 159 -0.76 -12.98 11.61
CA LEU A 159 -0.54 -13.61 10.30
C LEU A 159 -0.44 -12.57 9.18
N ILE A 160 -1.36 -11.59 9.16
CA ILE A 160 -1.36 -10.50 8.17
C ILE A 160 -0.07 -9.71 8.25
N THR A 161 0.31 -9.21 9.44
CA THR A 161 1.52 -8.40 9.64
C THR A 161 2.78 -9.16 9.26
N VAL A 162 2.91 -10.43 9.65
CA VAL A 162 4.08 -11.25 9.30
C VAL A 162 4.18 -11.44 7.78
N LEU A 163 3.07 -11.75 7.10
CA LEU A 163 3.07 -11.88 5.64
C LEU A 163 3.42 -10.57 4.94
N GLN A 164 2.87 -9.45 5.41
CA GLN A 164 3.19 -8.13 4.87
C GLN A 164 4.67 -7.77 5.08
N GLY A 165 5.27 -8.10 6.23
CA GLY A 165 6.71 -7.95 6.47
C GLY A 165 7.58 -8.81 5.55
N GLN A 166 7.03 -9.92 5.04
CA GLN A 166 7.66 -10.77 4.02
C GLN A 166 7.39 -10.31 2.59
N GLY A 167 6.70 -9.18 2.38
CA GLY A 167 6.31 -8.69 1.05
C GLY A 167 5.19 -9.51 0.41
N ARG A 168 4.48 -10.33 1.19
CA ARG A 168 3.37 -11.19 0.74
C ARG A 168 2.04 -10.56 1.12
N GLN A 169 1.01 -10.86 0.32
CA GLN A 169 -0.32 -10.29 0.52
C GLN A 169 -1.24 -11.29 1.23
N ALA A 170 -2.04 -10.78 2.17
CA ALA A 170 -3.17 -11.49 2.74
C ALA A 170 -4.45 -10.70 2.46
N ILE A 171 -5.56 -11.39 2.21
CA ILE A 171 -6.88 -10.75 2.13
C ILE A 171 -7.63 -11.09 3.40
N ALA A 172 -8.02 -10.07 4.15
CA ALA A 172 -8.79 -10.22 5.38
C ALA A 172 -10.22 -9.73 5.14
N VAL A 173 -11.20 -10.61 5.37
CA VAL A 173 -12.62 -10.28 5.27
C VAL A 173 -13.39 -10.66 6.52
N ALA A 174 -14.49 -9.96 6.77
CA ALA A 174 -15.47 -10.36 7.76
C ALA A 174 -16.90 -10.37 7.19
N SER A 175 -17.85 -10.89 7.95
CA SER A 175 -19.28 -10.90 7.56
C SER A 175 -19.95 -9.54 7.74
N THR A 176 -19.53 -8.75 8.72
CA THR A 176 -20.06 -7.41 9.00
C THR A 176 -18.98 -6.33 8.91
N GLY A 177 -19.41 -5.08 8.68
CA GLY A 177 -18.49 -3.93 8.64
C GLY A 177 -17.71 -3.77 9.96
N ILE A 178 -18.40 -3.87 11.10
CA ILE A 178 -17.78 -3.71 12.43
C ILE A 178 -16.74 -4.80 12.69
N ALA A 179 -17.02 -6.06 12.34
CA ALA A 179 -16.02 -7.13 12.48
C ALA A 179 -14.81 -6.88 11.57
N SER A 180 -15.03 -6.36 10.36
CA SER A 180 -13.92 -6.10 9.43
C SER A 180 -12.98 -4.99 9.91
N THR A 181 -13.44 -4.01 10.69
CA THR A 181 -12.56 -2.96 11.21
C THR A 181 -11.58 -3.46 12.27
N LEU A 182 -11.78 -4.67 12.80
CA LEU A 182 -10.85 -5.29 13.75
C LEU A 182 -9.69 -6.01 13.03
N LEU A 183 -9.83 -6.26 11.73
CA LEU A 183 -8.81 -6.89 10.91
C LEU A 183 -7.95 -5.82 10.23
N LEU A 184 -6.64 -6.04 10.17
CA LEU A 184 -5.74 -5.18 9.40
C LEU A 184 -6.10 -5.24 7.91
N ASP A 185 -6.29 -4.06 7.31
CA ASP A 185 -6.78 -3.88 5.94
C ASP A 185 -8.10 -4.65 5.66
N GLY A 186 -8.89 -4.87 6.71
CA GLY A 186 -10.10 -5.67 6.66
C GLY A 186 -11.25 -4.99 5.92
N THR A 187 -12.01 -5.78 5.16
CA THR A 187 -13.27 -5.34 4.56
C THR A 187 -14.36 -6.40 4.71
N THR A 188 -15.59 -6.12 4.30
CA THR A 188 -16.61 -7.18 4.25
C THR A 188 -16.38 -8.10 3.05
N TYR A 189 -16.74 -9.38 3.16
CA TYR A 189 -16.67 -10.28 1.99
C TYR A 189 -17.57 -9.78 0.85
N HIS A 190 -18.65 -9.08 1.17
CA HIS A 190 -19.55 -8.49 0.19
C HIS A 190 -18.84 -7.48 -0.70
N SER A 191 -18.11 -6.53 -0.09
CA SER A 191 -17.32 -5.53 -0.82
C SER A 191 -16.09 -6.15 -1.51
N GLN A 192 -15.35 -7.01 -0.81
CA GLN A 192 -14.09 -7.57 -1.31
C GLN A 192 -14.32 -8.47 -2.53
N PHE A 193 -15.33 -9.33 -2.45
CA PHE A 193 -15.62 -10.34 -3.46
C PHE A 193 -16.80 -9.98 -4.37
N LYS A 194 -17.40 -8.79 -4.21
CA LYS A 194 -18.57 -8.33 -4.99
C LYS A 194 -19.72 -9.36 -5.03
N ILE A 195 -20.00 -9.96 -3.88
CA ILE A 195 -21.11 -10.89 -3.66
C ILE A 195 -22.11 -10.15 -2.78
N TYR A 196 -23.32 -9.86 -3.26
CA TYR A 196 -24.29 -9.02 -2.55
C TYR A 196 -25.60 -9.78 -2.31
N PRO A 197 -26.34 -9.47 -1.22
CA PRO A 197 -27.66 -10.04 -1.00
C PRO A 197 -28.67 -9.60 -2.08
N PRO A 198 -29.73 -10.39 -2.34
CA PRO A 198 -30.01 -11.71 -1.75
C PRO A 198 -29.05 -12.79 -2.28
N ILE A 199 -28.49 -13.59 -1.37
CA ILE A 199 -27.56 -14.67 -1.72
C ILE A 199 -28.34 -15.98 -1.84
N THR A 200 -28.31 -16.55 -3.03
CA THR A 200 -28.98 -17.80 -3.44
C THR A 200 -27.97 -18.79 -4.03
N GLU A 201 -28.40 -20.02 -4.30
CA GLU A 201 -27.59 -21.06 -4.96
C GLU A 201 -27.01 -20.65 -6.33
N THR A 202 -27.64 -19.69 -7.03
CA THR A 202 -27.18 -19.18 -8.33
C THR A 202 -26.30 -17.93 -8.22
N THR A 203 -26.03 -17.47 -6.99
CA THR A 203 -25.24 -16.25 -6.78
C THR A 203 -23.79 -16.45 -7.20
N THR A 204 -23.29 -15.52 -8.01
CA THR A 204 -21.91 -15.47 -8.46
C THR A 204 -21.32 -14.10 -8.21
N SER A 205 -19.99 -14.05 -8.08
CA SER A 205 -19.27 -12.78 -7.95
C SER A 205 -19.28 -11.99 -9.26
N LYS A 206 -19.37 -10.66 -9.16
CA LYS A 206 -19.22 -9.72 -10.29
C LYS A 206 -17.76 -9.31 -10.56
N ILE A 207 -16.78 -10.04 -10.04
CA ILE A 207 -15.36 -9.78 -10.30
C ILE A 207 -14.99 -10.31 -11.68
N GLU A 208 -14.53 -9.42 -12.55
CA GLU A 208 -13.99 -9.77 -13.86
C GLU A 208 -12.56 -10.31 -13.73
N GLU A 209 -12.19 -11.25 -14.60
CA GLU A 209 -10.89 -11.94 -14.54
C GLU A 209 -9.68 -10.99 -14.68
N ALA A 210 -9.80 -9.92 -15.47
CA ALA A 210 -8.74 -8.92 -15.67
C ALA A 210 -8.77 -7.78 -14.63
N SER A 211 -9.72 -7.80 -13.68
CA SER A 211 -9.86 -6.73 -12.71
C SER A 211 -8.78 -6.76 -11.63
N TYR A 212 -8.56 -5.61 -11.00
CA TYR A 212 -7.66 -5.47 -9.85
C TYR A 212 -8.01 -6.45 -8.71
N ASN A 213 -9.29 -6.66 -8.40
CA ASN A 213 -9.70 -7.60 -7.34
C ASN A 213 -9.34 -9.05 -7.70
N ALA A 214 -9.43 -9.44 -8.97
CA ALA A 214 -8.96 -10.75 -9.41
C ALA A 214 -7.44 -10.86 -9.24
N GLN A 215 -6.67 -9.80 -9.53
CA GLN A 215 -5.24 -9.78 -9.30
C GLN A 215 -4.89 -9.89 -7.81
N LEU A 216 -5.62 -9.21 -6.92
CA LEU A 216 -5.47 -9.36 -5.48
C LEU A 216 -5.67 -10.82 -5.03
N ILE A 217 -6.73 -11.48 -5.51
CA ILE A 217 -6.97 -12.89 -5.19
C ILE A 217 -5.82 -13.77 -5.70
N ARG A 218 -5.30 -13.52 -6.92
CA ARG A 218 -4.15 -14.26 -7.45
C ARG A 218 -2.89 -14.10 -6.62
N ASN A 219 -2.60 -12.88 -6.18
CA ASN A 219 -1.38 -12.54 -5.44
C ASN A 219 -1.48 -12.91 -3.95
N ALA A 220 -2.69 -13.01 -3.40
CA ALA A 220 -2.89 -13.34 -1.99
C ALA A 220 -2.32 -14.73 -1.65
N SER A 221 -1.47 -14.78 -0.63
CA SER A 221 -0.89 -15.99 -0.07
C SER A 221 -1.80 -16.64 0.98
N LEU A 222 -2.64 -15.84 1.65
CA LEU A 222 -3.58 -16.26 2.67
C LEU A 222 -4.89 -15.48 2.55
N ILE A 223 -6.01 -16.17 2.75
CA ILE A 223 -7.34 -15.58 2.83
C ILE A 223 -7.85 -15.83 4.25
N ILE A 224 -8.15 -14.76 4.97
CA ILE A 224 -8.72 -14.81 6.32
C ILE A 224 -10.17 -14.35 6.24
N SER A 225 -11.06 -15.11 6.85
CA SER A 225 -12.49 -14.82 6.87
C SER A 225 -13.02 -14.94 8.29
N ASP A 226 -13.12 -13.81 8.98
CA ASP A 226 -13.70 -13.75 10.32
C ASP A 226 -15.23 -13.78 10.28
N GLU A 227 -15.82 -14.20 11.39
CA GLU A 227 -17.26 -14.45 11.53
C GLU A 227 -17.83 -15.33 10.41
N ALA A 228 -17.08 -16.37 10.01
CA ALA A 228 -17.47 -17.31 8.97
C ALA A 228 -18.75 -18.08 9.32
N THR A 229 -19.06 -18.24 10.60
CA THR A 229 -20.29 -18.88 11.10
C THR A 229 -21.56 -18.11 10.74
N MET A 230 -21.45 -16.81 10.44
CA MET A 230 -22.57 -15.98 9.98
C MET A 230 -22.80 -16.04 8.46
N LYS A 231 -21.97 -16.79 7.71
CA LYS A 231 -22.11 -16.90 6.25
C LYS A 231 -23.05 -18.03 5.90
N THR A 232 -23.94 -17.80 4.94
CA THR A 232 -24.75 -18.88 4.37
C THR A 232 -23.88 -19.82 3.54
N ASN A 233 -24.28 -21.09 3.41
CA ASN A 233 -23.59 -22.05 2.54
C ASN A 233 -23.44 -21.50 1.11
N HIS A 234 -24.49 -20.86 0.58
CA HIS A 234 -24.47 -20.21 -0.73
C HIS A 234 -23.41 -19.12 -0.86
N ALA A 235 -23.13 -18.36 0.22
CA ALA A 235 -22.06 -17.37 0.20
C ALA A 235 -20.68 -18.03 0.11
N LEU A 236 -20.46 -19.12 0.85
CA LEU A 236 -19.21 -19.89 0.78
C LEU A 236 -19.03 -20.53 -0.60
N ASP A 237 -20.09 -21.09 -1.18
CA ASP A 237 -20.08 -21.68 -2.53
C ASP A 237 -19.74 -20.63 -3.59
N ALA A 238 -20.36 -19.44 -3.51
CA ALA A 238 -20.07 -18.33 -4.42
C ALA A 238 -18.61 -17.86 -4.33
N ILE A 239 -18.04 -17.78 -3.12
CA ILE A 239 -16.62 -17.44 -2.90
C ILE A 239 -15.72 -18.55 -3.47
N ASN A 240 -16.03 -19.82 -3.22
CA ASN A 240 -15.29 -20.96 -3.75
C ASN A 240 -15.26 -20.91 -5.29
N HIS A 241 -16.42 -20.75 -5.93
CA HIS A 241 -16.52 -20.65 -7.38
C HIS A 241 -15.76 -19.44 -7.95
N LEU A 242 -15.81 -18.29 -7.27
CA LEU A 242 -15.01 -17.12 -7.66
C LEU A 242 -13.51 -17.47 -7.67
N PHE A 243 -12.99 -18.06 -6.59
CA PHE A 243 -11.55 -18.31 -6.48
C PHE A 243 -11.10 -19.37 -7.48
N GLN A 244 -11.88 -20.43 -7.66
CA GLN A 244 -11.63 -21.43 -8.69
C GLN A 244 -11.59 -20.83 -10.11
N THR A 245 -12.41 -19.80 -10.35
CA THR A 245 -12.43 -19.08 -11.64
C THR A 245 -11.18 -18.23 -11.81
N VAL A 246 -10.89 -17.38 -10.84
CA VAL A 246 -9.77 -16.43 -10.90
C VAL A 246 -8.42 -17.14 -10.96
N MET A 247 -8.29 -18.26 -10.24
CA MET A 247 -7.09 -19.09 -10.20
C MET A 247 -6.97 -20.09 -11.34
N LYS A 248 -8.00 -20.24 -12.18
CA LYS A 248 -8.09 -21.28 -13.23
C LYS A 248 -7.86 -22.69 -12.68
N ASN A 249 -8.29 -22.93 -11.45
CA ASN A 249 -8.17 -24.21 -10.76
C ASN A 249 -9.56 -24.63 -10.28
N ARG A 250 -10.23 -25.49 -11.05
CA ARG A 250 -11.59 -25.98 -10.78
C ARG A 250 -11.65 -27.17 -9.84
N VAL A 251 -10.51 -27.81 -9.60
CA VAL A 251 -10.42 -29.07 -8.84
C VAL A 251 -10.27 -28.77 -7.37
N ASP A 252 -9.34 -27.89 -7.02
CA ASP A 252 -9.06 -27.61 -5.61
C ASP A 252 -10.09 -26.64 -5.02
N PRO A 253 -10.49 -26.86 -3.75
CA PRO A 253 -11.28 -25.88 -3.01
C PRO A 253 -10.60 -24.51 -3.01
N TYR A 254 -11.40 -23.46 -3.20
CA TYR A 254 -10.99 -22.07 -3.22
C TYR A 254 -9.83 -21.80 -4.19
N GLY A 255 -9.77 -22.53 -5.31
CA GLY A 255 -8.72 -22.40 -6.32
C GLY A 255 -7.33 -22.75 -5.79
N GLY A 256 -7.26 -23.60 -4.75
CA GLY A 256 -6.03 -23.99 -4.08
C GLY A 256 -5.51 -22.96 -3.08
N LYS A 257 -6.24 -21.87 -2.78
CA LYS A 257 -5.78 -20.87 -1.80
C LYS A 257 -5.78 -21.42 -0.37
N VAL A 258 -4.84 -20.92 0.43
CA VAL A 258 -4.88 -21.15 1.88
C VAL A 258 -5.99 -20.27 2.46
N LEU A 259 -6.95 -20.90 3.13
CA LEU A 259 -8.10 -20.26 3.73
C LEU A 259 -8.10 -20.52 5.23
N LEU A 260 -8.17 -19.45 6.01
CA LEU A 260 -8.36 -19.50 7.46
C LEU A 260 -9.71 -18.87 7.80
N LEU A 261 -10.67 -19.72 8.16
CA LEU A 261 -11.97 -19.30 8.66
C LEU A 261 -11.91 -19.09 10.16
N GLY A 262 -12.43 -17.97 10.64
CA GLY A 262 -12.60 -17.67 12.05
C GLY A 262 -14.07 -17.59 12.40
N GLY A 263 -14.42 -18.02 13.60
CA GLY A 263 -15.74 -17.78 14.14
C GLY A 263 -15.93 -18.47 15.48
N ASP A 264 -17.14 -18.37 16.00
CA ASP A 264 -17.54 -19.08 17.20
C ASP A 264 -18.97 -19.57 16.98
N PHE A 265 -19.11 -20.88 16.75
CA PHE A 265 -20.40 -21.53 16.47
C PHE A 265 -21.39 -21.45 17.65
N ARG A 266 -20.94 -21.00 18.83
CA ARG A 266 -21.80 -20.79 20.00
C ARG A 266 -22.48 -19.42 19.99
N HIS A 267 -22.06 -18.49 19.14
CA HIS A 267 -22.86 -17.30 18.86
C HIS A 267 -24.04 -17.71 17.98
N TYR A 268 -25.25 -17.27 18.35
CA TYR A 268 -26.48 -17.64 17.68
C TYR A 268 -26.38 -17.39 16.16
N PRO A 269 -26.75 -18.36 15.30
CA PRO A 269 -26.95 -18.09 13.89
C PRO A 269 -28.06 -17.04 13.76
N LEU A 270 -27.81 -15.99 12.97
CA LEU A 270 -28.86 -15.07 12.53
C LEU A 270 -29.84 -15.79 11.59
#